data_AF-A0A7J6D0Y6-F1
#
_entry.id   AF-A0A7J6D0Y6-F1
#
_cell.length_a   1.000
_cell.length_b   1.000
_cell.length_c   1.000
_cell.angle_alpha   90.00
_cell.angle_beta   90.00
_cell.angle_gamma   90.00
#
_symmetry.space_group_name_H-M   'P 1'
#
loop_
_entity.id
_entity.type
_entity.pdbx_description
1 polymer ?
#
loop_
_entity_poly.entity_id
_entity_poly.type
_entity_poly.pdbx_seq_one_letter_code
_entity_poly.pdbx_strand_id
1 'polypeptide(L)'
;MFNKLRKAFSVCYAPHKLAKKKNIRRRCGKHEHVFRCIMGSSLLSVAEQLLKDLQRTYSETNQIPDDLLIALRFVFGQCALQALDLLDQRSVTCVSSPSGRKAFQVLGGSGRLYTCFTSCHYCPCPAFSFSVLRRNESLMCKHLLAVCLSQAMGLCQQEQVSDQQMTHILSGQTEASI
;
A
#
# COMPACT_ATOMS: atom_id res chain seq x y z
N MET A 1 -6.90 -16.91 -3.49
CA MET A 1 -5.63 -17.61 -3.78
C MET A 1 -4.73 -17.69 -2.54
N PHE A 2 -4.99 -16.92 -1.47
CA PHE A 2 -4.18 -16.88 -0.24
C PHE A 2 -4.82 -17.53 1.02
N ASN A 3 -5.88 -18.34 0.86
CA ASN A 3 -6.58 -19.03 1.95
C ASN A 3 -5.71 -20.00 2.80
N LYS A 4 -4.54 -20.41 2.29
CA LYS A 4 -3.57 -21.26 3.01
C LYS A 4 -2.92 -20.52 4.20
N LEU A 5 -2.75 -19.20 4.10
CA LEU A 5 -2.15 -18.36 5.15
C LEU A 5 -3.13 -18.06 6.28
N ARG A 6 -4.42 -17.80 5.99
CA ARG A 6 -5.42 -17.48 7.02
C ARG A 6 -5.50 -18.54 8.13
N LYS A 7 -5.31 -19.82 7.81
CA LYS A 7 -5.31 -20.92 8.80
C LYS A 7 -4.04 -20.95 9.68
N ALA A 8 -2.90 -20.46 9.18
CA ALA A 8 -1.65 -20.43 9.95
C ALA A 8 -1.58 -19.26 10.95
N PHE A 9 -2.38 -18.20 10.77
CA PHE A 9 -2.21 -16.93 11.49
C PHE A 9 -3.23 -16.63 12.61
N SER A 10 -4.21 -17.51 12.87
CA SER A 10 -5.24 -17.29 13.90
C SER A 10 -4.75 -17.44 15.36
N VAL A 11 -3.48 -17.80 15.60
CA VAL A 11 -3.01 -18.22 16.94
C VAL A 11 -2.37 -17.08 17.77
N CYS A 12 -1.93 -15.97 17.18
CA CYS A 12 -1.06 -15.01 17.89
C CYS A 12 -1.61 -13.57 17.96
N TYR A 13 -2.41 -13.36 19.02
CA TYR A 13 -2.39 -12.21 19.94
C TYR A 13 -3.00 -10.84 19.53
N ALA A 14 -3.76 -10.29 20.48
CA ALA A 14 -4.52 -9.03 20.43
C ALA A 14 -3.69 -7.79 20.83
N PRO A 15 -4.06 -6.55 20.40
CA PRO A 15 -3.19 -5.37 20.53
C PRO A 15 -3.53 -4.48 21.73
N HIS A 16 -2.49 -3.89 22.35
CA HIS A 16 -2.62 -2.86 23.39
C HIS A 16 -2.34 -1.45 22.81
N LYS A 17 -3.25 -0.51 23.08
CA LYS A 17 -3.24 0.90 22.65
C LYS A 17 -2.20 1.71 23.42
N LEU A 18 -1.67 2.80 22.84
CA LEU A 18 -1.37 4.06 23.56
C LEU A 18 -1.13 5.26 22.62
N ALA A 19 -1.33 6.46 23.16
CA ALA A 19 -1.89 7.65 22.51
C ALA A 19 -0.93 8.88 22.42
N LYS A 20 -1.47 9.95 21.81
CA LYS A 20 -1.17 11.42 21.91
C LYS A 20 -0.04 12.00 21.02
N LYS A 21 -0.38 12.97 20.13
CA LYS A 21 -0.22 14.47 20.15
C LYS A 21 1.21 14.90 19.72
N LYS A 22 1.53 15.93 18.93
CA LYS A 22 0.89 17.12 18.33
C LYS A 22 1.82 17.63 17.18
N ASN A 23 1.22 18.11 16.08
CA ASN A 23 1.46 19.37 15.34
C ASN A 23 2.90 19.91 15.09
N ILE A 24 3.28 20.16 13.82
CA ILE A 24 4.05 21.33 13.29
C ILE A 24 4.14 21.26 11.74
N ARG A 25 4.37 22.43 11.14
CA ARG A 25 3.99 22.91 9.80
C ARG A 25 4.97 22.58 8.65
N ARG A 26 4.36 22.35 7.48
CA ARG A 26 4.68 22.74 6.07
C ARG A 26 6.13 23.10 5.67
N ARG A 27 6.64 22.46 4.61
CA ARG A 27 7.10 23.16 3.37
C ARG A 27 7.20 22.22 2.17
N CYS A 28 6.85 22.75 1.00
CA CYS A 28 6.80 22.12 -0.32
C CYS A 28 8.06 22.46 -1.13
N GLY A 29 8.53 21.54 -1.98
CA GLY A 29 9.41 21.86 -3.10
C GLY A 29 10.24 20.70 -3.67
N LYS A 30 9.97 20.39 -4.95
CA LYS A 30 10.82 19.75 -6.00
C LYS A 30 10.73 18.21 -6.18
N HIS A 31 9.77 17.84 -7.03
CA HIS A 31 9.74 16.64 -7.89
C HIS A 31 10.97 16.70 -8.81
N GLU A 32 12.00 15.85 -8.75
CA GLU A 32 12.10 14.49 -9.32
C GLU A 32 13.21 13.66 -8.61
N HIS A 33 13.65 14.08 -7.42
CA HIS A 33 14.70 13.40 -6.62
C HIS A 33 14.22 12.97 -5.22
N VAL A 34 12.90 12.86 -5.02
CA VAL A 34 12.25 12.74 -3.70
C VAL A 34 12.51 11.41 -2.99
N PHE A 35 13.03 10.39 -3.69
CA PHE A 35 13.37 9.12 -3.04
C PHE A 35 14.53 9.24 -2.03
N ARG A 36 15.40 10.25 -2.09
CA ARG A 36 16.66 10.21 -1.32
C ARG A 36 16.61 10.77 0.11
N CYS A 37 15.47 11.22 0.63
CA CYS A 37 15.41 11.84 1.97
C CYS A 37 14.68 11.05 3.07
N ILE A 38 14.23 9.82 2.80
CA ILE A 38 13.86 8.83 3.85
C ILE A 38 14.78 7.59 3.79
N MET A 39 15.56 7.47 2.71
CA MET A 39 16.37 6.30 2.36
C MET A 39 17.74 6.32 3.06
N GLY A 40 17.82 5.66 4.21
CA GLY A 40 19.10 5.35 4.86
C GLY A 40 19.10 4.05 5.66
N SER A 41 18.01 3.27 5.66
CA SER A 41 17.93 2.02 6.41
C SER A 41 18.05 0.81 5.49
N SER A 42 18.87 -0.17 5.91
CA SER A 42 18.99 -1.48 5.26
C SER A 42 17.63 -2.19 5.14
N LEU A 43 16.70 -1.91 6.05
CA LEU A 43 15.37 -2.50 6.04
C LEU A 43 14.53 -2.07 4.82
N LEU A 44 14.65 -0.82 4.36
CA LEU A 44 13.91 -0.36 3.19
C LEU A 44 14.47 -0.98 1.90
N SER A 45 15.79 -1.14 1.79
CA SER A 45 16.39 -1.88 0.69
C SER A 45 15.99 -3.36 0.67
N VAL A 46 15.87 -3.99 1.85
CA VAL A 46 15.36 -5.37 1.95
C VAL A 46 13.91 -5.45 1.50
N ALA A 47 13.07 -4.50 1.90
CA ALA A 47 11.68 -4.43 1.47
C ALA A 47 11.54 -4.26 -0.06
N GLU A 48 12.34 -3.37 -0.65
CA GLU A 48 12.36 -3.17 -2.11
C GLU A 48 12.83 -4.42 -2.85
N GLN A 49 13.90 -5.06 -2.37
CA GLN A 49 14.42 -6.28 -2.98
C GLN A 49 13.39 -7.42 -2.91
N LEU A 50 12.73 -7.58 -1.76
CA LEU A 50 11.68 -8.57 -1.57
C LEU A 50 10.51 -8.37 -2.56
N LEU A 51 10.09 -7.13 -2.80
CA LEU A 51 9.05 -6.84 -3.79
C LEU A 51 9.49 -7.17 -5.23
N LYS A 52 10.77 -6.94 -5.57
CA LYS A 52 11.34 -7.32 -6.88
C LYS A 52 11.41 -8.83 -7.08
N ASP A 53 11.85 -9.56 -6.04
CA ASP A 53 11.93 -11.02 -6.10
C ASP A 53 10.54 -11.65 -6.21
N LEU A 54 9.55 -11.06 -5.52
CA LEU A 54 8.14 -11.42 -5.67
C LEU A 54 7.64 -11.18 -7.10
N GLN A 55 7.91 -10.00 -7.68
CA GLN A 55 7.53 -9.70 -9.06
C GLN A 55 8.12 -10.72 -10.05
N ARG A 56 9.42 -11.02 -9.94
CA ARG A 56 10.09 -12.00 -10.81
C ARG A 56 9.44 -13.37 -10.68
N THR A 57 9.35 -13.88 -9.47
CA THR A 57 8.84 -15.23 -9.19
C THR A 57 7.38 -15.37 -9.61
N TYR A 58 6.56 -14.35 -9.36
CA TYR A 58 5.15 -14.38 -9.73
C TYR A 58 4.96 -14.32 -11.24
N SER A 59 5.80 -13.57 -11.97
CA SER A 59 5.74 -13.51 -13.44
C SER A 59 6.03 -14.87 -14.09
N GLU A 60 6.87 -15.69 -13.46
CA GLU A 60 7.25 -17.03 -13.95
C GLU A 60 6.24 -18.11 -13.54
N THR A 61 5.75 -18.07 -12.30
CA THR A 61 5.00 -19.19 -11.68
C THR A 61 3.51 -18.90 -11.47
N ASN A 62 3.09 -17.64 -11.59
CA ASN A 62 1.77 -17.14 -11.17
C ASN A 62 1.39 -17.49 -9.72
N GLN A 63 2.38 -17.76 -8.86
CA GLN A 63 2.21 -18.12 -7.47
C GLN A 63 3.24 -17.38 -6.60
N ILE A 64 2.90 -17.14 -5.34
CA ILE A 64 3.85 -16.62 -4.36
C ILE A 64 4.34 -17.81 -3.53
N PRO A 65 5.63 -18.18 -3.57
CA PRO A 65 6.18 -19.24 -2.73
C PRO A 65 6.05 -18.93 -1.24
N ASP A 66 5.96 -19.98 -0.42
CA ASP A 66 5.82 -19.86 1.04
C ASP A 66 6.97 -19.06 1.68
N ASP A 67 8.21 -19.19 1.18
CA ASP A 67 9.37 -18.44 1.68
C ASP A 67 9.22 -16.92 1.49
N LEU A 68 8.68 -16.49 0.34
CA LEU A 68 8.39 -15.07 0.09
C LEU A 68 7.25 -14.56 0.95
N LEU A 69 6.25 -15.41 1.25
CA LEU A 69 5.16 -15.07 2.17
C LEU A 69 5.66 -14.90 3.61
N ILE A 70 6.58 -15.76 4.06
CA ILE A 70 7.26 -15.66 5.35
C ILE A 70 8.09 -14.37 5.40
N ALA A 71 8.88 -14.08 4.35
CA ALA A 71 9.67 -12.87 4.27
C ALA A 71 8.80 -11.59 4.28
N LEU A 72 7.68 -11.58 3.55
CA LEU A 72 6.72 -10.47 3.59
C LEU A 72 6.19 -10.24 5.00
N ARG A 73 5.84 -11.30 5.71
CA ARG A 73 5.39 -11.23 7.10
C ARG A 73 6.48 -10.70 8.02
N PHE A 74 7.72 -11.14 7.84
CA PHE A 74 8.85 -10.68 8.65
C PHE A 74 9.10 -9.18 8.46
N VAL A 75 9.11 -8.71 7.21
CA VAL A 75 9.46 -7.31 6.88
C VAL A 75 8.31 -6.35 7.16
N PHE A 76 7.06 -6.71 6.82
CA PHE A 76 5.90 -5.81 6.89
C PHE A 76 4.94 -6.13 8.05
N GLY A 77 5.23 -7.15 8.85
CA GLY A 77 4.46 -7.52 10.03
C GLY A 77 2.99 -7.83 9.75
N GLN A 78 2.11 -7.32 10.62
CA GLN A 78 0.66 -7.55 10.53
C GLN A 78 0.02 -6.96 9.27
N CYS A 79 0.64 -5.95 8.66
CA CYS A 79 0.12 -5.34 7.44
C CYS A 79 0.21 -6.28 6.23
N ALA A 80 1.12 -7.26 6.22
CA ALA A 80 1.31 -8.20 5.11
C ALA A 80 0.03 -9.01 4.80
N LEU A 81 -0.54 -9.65 5.82
CA LEU A 81 -1.75 -10.46 5.65
C LEU A 81 -2.94 -9.60 5.23
N GLN A 82 -3.08 -8.43 5.85
CA GLN A 82 -4.18 -7.52 5.53
C GLN A 82 -4.05 -6.96 4.11
N ALA A 83 -2.83 -6.81 3.58
CA ALA A 83 -2.60 -6.44 2.20
C ALA A 83 -2.95 -7.58 1.24
N LEU A 84 -2.55 -8.81 1.55
CA LEU A 84 -2.92 -9.99 0.77
C LEU A 84 -4.44 -10.22 0.74
N ASP A 85 -5.14 -9.96 1.86
CA ASP A 85 -6.60 -10.01 1.92
C ASP A 85 -7.25 -9.01 0.94
N LEU A 86 -6.66 -7.82 0.77
CA LEU A 86 -7.15 -6.81 -0.20
C LEU A 86 -6.90 -7.25 -1.65
N LEU A 87 -5.82 -7.97 -1.93
CA LEU A 87 -5.56 -8.54 -3.25
C LEU A 87 -6.54 -9.67 -3.59
N ASP A 88 -6.82 -10.55 -2.62
CA ASP A 88 -7.81 -11.62 -2.77
C ASP A 88 -9.21 -11.05 -3.09
N GLN A 89 -9.54 -9.90 -2.52
CA GLN A 89 -10.79 -9.17 -2.77
C GLN A 89 -10.76 -8.32 -4.05
N ARG A 90 -9.63 -8.26 -4.76
CA ARG A 90 -9.38 -7.38 -5.91
C ARG A 90 -9.68 -5.91 -5.61
N SER A 91 -9.41 -5.46 -4.38
CA SER A 91 -9.77 -4.12 -3.90
C SER A 91 -8.86 -2.99 -4.38
N VAL A 92 -7.95 -3.25 -5.33
CA VAL A 92 -6.96 -2.28 -5.82
C VAL A 92 -7.26 -1.90 -7.27
N THR A 93 -7.50 -0.61 -7.50
CA THR A 93 -7.74 -0.03 -8.82
C THR A 93 -6.69 1.02 -9.15
N CYS A 94 -6.01 0.84 -10.28
CA CYS A 94 -5.17 1.85 -10.90
C CYS A 94 -6.06 2.73 -11.79
N VAL A 95 -6.24 3.96 -11.36
CA VAL A 95 -6.96 4.98 -12.11
C VAL A 95 -5.96 5.77 -12.94
N SER A 96 -6.21 5.91 -14.23
CA SER A 96 -5.39 6.73 -15.12
C SER A 96 -6.24 7.66 -15.97
N SER A 97 -5.65 8.77 -16.41
CA SER A 97 -6.31 9.70 -17.32
C SER A 97 -5.48 9.95 -18.59
N PRO A 98 -6.09 10.47 -19.67
CA PRO A 98 -5.41 10.74 -20.94
C PRO A 98 -4.20 11.68 -20.80
N SER A 99 -4.18 12.58 -19.81
CA SER A 99 -3.01 13.42 -19.52
C SER A 99 -1.81 12.66 -18.92
N GLY A 100 -1.92 11.35 -18.72
CA GLY A 100 -0.86 10.50 -18.19
C GLY A 100 -0.78 10.47 -16.66
N ARG A 101 -1.69 11.15 -15.96
CA ARG A 101 -1.79 11.09 -14.49
C ARG A 101 -2.29 9.71 -14.06
N LYS A 102 -1.75 9.21 -12.94
CA LYS A 102 -2.13 7.93 -12.34
C LYS A 102 -2.28 8.05 -10.83
N ALA A 103 -3.28 7.37 -10.28
CA ALA A 103 -3.50 7.22 -8.85
C ALA A 103 -3.99 5.79 -8.55
N PHE A 104 -3.78 5.32 -7.33
CA PHE A 104 -4.23 3.99 -6.93
C PHE A 104 -5.32 4.11 -5.88
N GLN A 105 -6.51 3.61 -6.15
CA GLN A 105 -7.59 3.57 -5.19
C GLN A 105 -7.68 2.19 -4.57
N VAL A 106 -7.81 2.15 -3.24
CA VAL A 106 -7.93 0.90 -2.49
C VAL A 106 -9.19 0.93 -1.66
N LEU A 107 -10.10 -0.01 -1.89
CA LEU A 107 -11.29 -0.17 -1.06
C LEU A 107 -10.90 -0.89 0.23
N GLY A 108 -10.85 -0.15 1.34
CA GLY A 108 -10.54 -0.72 2.64
C GLY A 108 -11.68 -1.59 3.17
N GLY A 109 -11.39 -2.49 4.11
CA GLY A 109 -12.40 -3.39 4.71
C GLY A 109 -13.55 -2.71 5.45
N SER A 110 -13.49 -1.39 5.67
CA SER A 110 -14.61 -0.59 6.20
C SER A 110 -15.53 -0.04 5.11
N GLY A 111 -15.32 -0.42 3.83
CA GLY A 111 -15.99 0.17 2.67
C GLY A 111 -15.47 1.56 2.28
N ARG A 112 -14.45 2.08 2.96
CA ARG A 112 -13.88 3.40 2.64
C ARG A 112 -12.84 3.28 1.54
N LEU A 113 -12.98 4.11 0.51
CA LEU A 113 -12.00 4.21 -0.58
C LEU A 113 -10.82 5.10 -0.17
N TYR A 114 -9.61 4.63 -0.43
CA TYR A 114 -8.37 5.34 -0.13
C TYR A 114 -7.56 5.57 -1.41
N THR A 115 -7.37 6.84 -1.79
CA THR A 115 -6.44 7.21 -2.87
C THR A 115 -5.01 7.22 -2.34
N CYS A 116 -4.21 6.28 -2.83
CA CYS A 116 -2.82 6.03 -2.51
C CYS A 116 -1.90 6.53 -3.63
N PHE A 117 -0.73 7.03 -3.24
CA PHE A 117 0.26 7.61 -4.14
C PHE A 117 1.58 6.86 -3.98
N THR A 118 1.91 6.06 -4.98
CA THR A 118 3.08 5.17 -4.96
C THR A 118 4.39 5.93 -5.13
N SER A 119 4.39 7.04 -5.87
CA SER A 119 5.58 7.88 -6.09
C SER A 119 6.21 8.42 -4.81
N CYS A 120 5.41 8.64 -3.76
CA CYS A 120 5.85 9.11 -2.45
C CYS A 120 5.46 8.18 -1.30
N HIS A 121 4.99 6.97 -1.62
CA HIS A 121 4.48 5.98 -0.66
C HIS A 121 3.52 6.58 0.37
N TYR A 122 2.54 7.36 -0.09
CA TYR A 122 1.58 8.04 0.76
C TYR A 122 0.19 7.40 0.70
N CYS A 123 -0.43 7.20 1.85
CA CYS A 123 -1.83 6.83 1.96
C CYS A 123 -2.52 7.67 3.06
N PRO A 124 -3.70 8.22 2.81
CA PRO A 124 -4.43 9.02 3.79
C PRO A 124 -5.08 8.18 4.92
N CYS A 125 -4.85 6.87 4.96
CA CYS A 125 -5.48 6.02 5.96
C CYS A 125 -4.95 6.28 7.38
N PRO A 126 -5.77 6.05 8.43
CA PRO A 126 -5.36 6.27 9.82
C PRO A 126 -4.12 5.47 10.23
N ALA A 127 -3.98 4.23 9.73
CA ALA A 127 -2.85 3.36 10.04
C ALA A 127 -1.52 3.92 9.48
N PHE A 128 -1.53 4.52 8.29
CA PHE A 128 -0.35 5.17 7.73
C PHE A 128 0.08 6.36 8.60
N SER A 129 -0.87 7.24 8.92
CA SER A 129 -0.59 8.41 9.78
C SER A 129 -0.08 8.02 11.16
N PHE A 130 -0.57 6.92 11.75
CA PHE A 130 -0.17 6.49 13.08
C PHE A 130 1.07 5.60 13.07
N SER A 131 1.02 4.44 12.43
CA SER A 131 2.06 3.40 12.52
C SER A 131 3.30 3.74 11.69
N VAL A 132 3.13 4.35 10.51
CA VAL A 132 4.24 4.70 9.62
C VAL A 132 4.84 6.05 10.02
N LEU A 133 4.04 7.12 9.92
CA LEU A 133 4.57 8.48 10.09
C LEU A 133 4.89 8.86 11.54
N ARG A 134 4.06 8.45 12.51
CA ARG A 134 4.19 8.90 13.90
C ARG A 134 4.99 7.95 14.79
N ARG A 135 4.77 6.65 14.63
CA ARG A 135 5.40 5.63 15.48
C ARG A 135 6.64 4.99 14.84
N ASN A 136 6.79 5.07 13.52
CA ASN A 136 7.83 4.36 12.78
C ASN A 136 7.86 2.85 13.12
N GLU A 137 6.68 2.27 13.40
CA GLU A 137 6.48 0.87 13.77
C GLU A 137 6.24 -0.02 12.53
N SER A 138 5.99 0.61 11.37
CA SER A 138 5.72 -0.10 10.13
C SER A 138 6.27 0.69 8.96
N LEU A 139 6.82 0.00 7.97
CA LEU A 139 7.33 0.62 6.74
C LEU A 139 6.20 1.20 5.89
N MET A 140 5.06 0.52 5.88
CA MET A 140 3.89 0.85 5.07
C MET A 140 2.60 0.51 5.80
N CYS A 141 1.51 1.13 5.38
CA CYS A 141 0.18 0.62 5.73
C CYS A 141 -0.22 -0.51 4.78
N LYS A 142 -1.21 -1.31 5.18
CA LYS A 142 -1.77 -2.39 4.35
C LYS A 142 -2.21 -1.94 2.94
N HIS A 143 -2.71 -0.72 2.78
CA HIS A 143 -3.20 -0.24 1.48
C HIS A 143 -2.05 0.02 0.52
N LEU A 144 -0.98 0.68 0.98
CA LEU A 144 0.22 0.88 0.16
C LEU A 144 0.89 -0.45 -0.19
N LEU A 145 1.00 -1.34 0.80
CA LEU A 145 1.55 -2.66 0.55
C LEU A 145 0.70 -3.44 -0.46
N ALA A 146 -0.64 -3.37 -0.36
CA ALA A 146 -1.54 -3.98 -1.33
C ALA A 146 -1.33 -3.39 -2.74
N VAL A 147 -1.18 -2.07 -2.86
CA VAL A 147 -0.87 -1.44 -4.16
C VAL A 147 0.46 -1.94 -4.71
N CYS A 148 1.53 -1.93 -3.92
CA CYS A 148 2.85 -2.39 -4.36
C CYS A 148 2.83 -3.87 -4.80
N LEU A 149 2.19 -4.73 -4.02
CA LEU A 149 2.03 -6.15 -4.36
C LEU A 149 1.17 -6.33 -5.62
N SER A 150 0.06 -5.60 -5.73
CA SER A 150 -0.81 -5.64 -6.91
C SER A 150 -0.07 -5.19 -8.17
N GLN A 151 0.80 -4.19 -8.08
CA GLN A 151 1.64 -3.75 -9.18
C GLN A 151 2.70 -4.81 -9.52
N ALA A 152 3.39 -5.35 -8.52
CA ALA A 152 4.40 -6.38 -8.70
C ALA A 152 3.83 -7.65 -9.38
N MET A 153 2.58 -7.98 -9.08
CA MET A 153 1.91 -9.16 -9.61
C MET A 153 1.08 -8.88 -10.88
N GLY A 154 0.98 -7.62 -11.33
CA GLY A 154 0.14 -7.25 -12.46
C GLY A 154 -1.37 -7.42 -12.23
N LEU A 155 -1.83 -7.38 -10.97
CA LEU A 155 -3.22 -7.64 -10.57
C LEU A 155 -4.07 -6.38 -10.38
N CYS A 156 -3.53 -5.18 -10.63
CA CYS A 156 -4.29 -3.94 -10.51
C CYS A 156 -5.43 -3.89 -11.52
N GLN A 157 -6.66 -3.67 -11.05
CA GLN A 157 -7.75 -3.28 -11.95
C GLN A 157 -7.39 -1.97 -12.64
N GLN A 158 -7.72 -1.81 -13.92
CA GLN A 158 -7.43 -0.58 -14.66
C GLN A 158 -8.73 0.18 -14.91
N GLU A 159 -8.73 1.47 -14.60
CA GLU A 159 -9.86 2.36 -14.83
C GLU A 159 -9.36 3.62 -15.54
N GLN A 160 -9.98 3.94 -16.68
CA GLN A 160 -9.73 5.20 -17.39
C GLN A 160 -10.77 6.22 -16.97
N VAL A 161 -10.32 7.40 -16.56
CA VAL A 161 -11.18 8.52 -16.16
C VAL A 161 -10.82 9.78 -16.93
N SER A 162 -11.74 10.73 -16.99
CA SER A 162 -11.45 12.06 -17.56
C SER A 162 -10.44 12.82 -16.70
N ASP A 163 -9.75 13.81 -17.27
CA ASP A 163 -8.83 14.67 -16.50
C ASP A 163 -9.55 15.47 -15.41
N GLN A 164 -10.85 15.75 -15.59
CA GLN A 164 -11.69 16.39 -14.58
C GLN A 164 -11.94 15.44 -13.39
N GLN A 165 -12.37 14.20 -13.66
CA GLN A 165 -12.54 13.17 -12.64
C GLN A 165 -11.22 12.88 -11.89
N MET A 166 -10.12 12.78 -12.63
CA MET A 166 -8.78 12.63 -12.04
C MET A 166 -8.48 13.79 -11.10
N THR A 167 -8.82 15.03 -11.47
CA THR A 167 -8.63 16.19 -10.58
C THR A 167 -9.41 16.04 -9.27
N HIS A 168 -10.67 15.61 -9.32
CA HIS A 168 -11.47 15.33 -8.12
C HIS A 168 -10.83 14.24 -7.24
N ILE A 169 -10.39 13.13 -7.83
CA ILE A 169 -9.70 12.04 -7.13
C ILE A 169 -8.44 12.53 -6.43
N LEU A 170 -7.61 13.30 -7.13
CA LEU A 170 -6.35 13.84 -6.60
C LEU A 170 -6.58 14.91 -5.52
N SER A 171 -7.67 15.67 -5.61
CA SER A 171 -8.08 16.64 -4.59
C SER A 171 -8.73 15.99 -3.36
N GLY A 172 -8.95 14.68 -3.36
CA GLY A 172 -9.62 13.96 -2.27
C GLY A 172 -11.14 14.16 -2.23
N GLN A 173 -11.71 14.71 -3.31
CA GLN A 173 -13.15 14.81 -3.54
C GLN A 173 -13.63 13.53 -4.20
N THR A 174 -13.56 12.41 -3.48
CA THR A 174 -14.28 11.21 -3.91
C THR A 174 -15.75 11.45 -3.66
N GLU A 175 -16.49 11.75 -4.72
CA GLU A 175 -17.95 11.78 -4.69
C GLU A 175 -18.45 10.42 -4.19
N ALA A 176 -19.05 10.44 -3.01
CA ALA A 176 -19.94 9.37 -2.59
C ALA A 176 -21.25 9.56 -3.37
N SER A 177 -21.30 8.97 -4.56
CA SER A 177 -22.49 8.83 -5.38
C SER A 177 -22.43 7.36 -5.84
N ILE A 178 -23.32 6.45 -5.49
CA ILE A 178 -24.79 6.48 -5.34
C ILE A 178 -25.18 5.44 -4.28
#